data_AF-A0AAP0WGY5-F1
#
_entry.id   AF-A0AAP0WGY5-F1
#
_cell.length_a   1.000
_cell.length_b   1.000
_cell.length_c   1.000
_cell.angle_alpha   90.00
_cell.angle_beta   90.00
_cell.angle_gamma   90.00
#
_symmetry.space_group_name_H-M   'P 1'
#
loop_
_entity.id
_entity.type
_entity.pdbx_description
1 polymer ?
#
loop_
_entity_poly.entity_id
_entity_poly.type
_entity_poly.pdbx_seq_one_letter_code
_entity_poly.pdbx_strand_id
1 'polypeptide(L)'
;MNTVLSPSPAYSQLHASLLAQRSSVQSEQVIHAVNRALLAGEMVSAAFYDLTLLKLLQQRKTLPKLSPDAQAEIEAFIDQLTPLMPEKPIDEGQFDKLQHKVAKLSKRFDWQHASPALVKNALFLRTYQRWQQTLEALFSAQDTQLAFTRVKQVLKKSSGRVALLGETHELYCVLQELLANCREKAAASRDNPDRLTDYIAAADIATRGIITFGATAETVLRGHDLPDSAKLAKRIRQHQTSVIERTHPWFSAM
;
A
#
# COMPACT_ATOMS: atom_id res chain seq x y z
N MET A 1 -24.89 -0.08 6.84
CA MET A 1 -23.85 -0.73 7.68
C MET A 1 -22.55 -0.79 6.89
N ASN A 2 -21.48 -0.17 7.38
CA ASN A 2 -20.16 -0.17 6.71
C ASN A 2 -19.47 -1.52 6.95
N THR A 3 -19.70 -2.48 6.07
CA THR A 3 -19.03 -3.79 6.03
C THR A 3 -17.54 -3.72 5.67
N VAL A 4 -16.99 -2.52 5.46
CA VAL A 4 -15.63 -2.31 4.92
C VAL A 4 -14.56 -2.22 6.01
N LEU A 5 -14.93 -1.96 7.27
CA LEU A 5 -13.96 -1.78 8.36
C LEU A 5 -13.62 -3.09 9.09
N SER A 6 -14.33 -4.17 8.80
CA SER A 6 -14.04 -5.48 9.38
C SER A 6 -12.82 -6.13 8.69
N PRO A 7 -11.98 -6.86 9.43
CA PRO A 7 -10.87 -7.61 8.85
C PRO A 7 -11.36 -8.62 7.80
N SER A 8 -10.51 -8.95 6.83
CA SER A 8 -10.91 -9.91 5.79
C SER A 8 -11.11 -11.31 6.38
N PRO A 9 -12.01 -12.13 5.82
CA PRO A 9 -12.19 -13.51 6.27
C PRO A 9 -10.88 -14.32 6.29
N ALA A 10 -10.01 -14.11 5.29
CA ALA A 10 -8.70 -14.73 5.23
C ALA A 10 -7.79 -14.34 6.41
N TYR A 11 -7.82 -13.06 6.83
CA TYR A 11 -7.11 -12.65 8.04
C TYR A 11 -7.62 -13.42 9.26
N SER A 12 -8.94 -13.46 9.48
CA SER A 12 -9.52 -14.09 10.67
C SER A 12 -9.20 -15.59 10.73
N GLN A 13 -9.21 -16.27 9.58
CA GLN A 13 -8.84 -17.69 9.47
C GLN A 13 -7.36 -17.92 9.80
N LEU A 14 -6.45 -17.14 9.20
CA LEU A 14 -5.02 -17.25 9.46
C LEU A 14 -4.70 -16.94 10.93
N HIS A 15 -5.29 -15.87 11.47
CA HIS A 15 -5.09 -15.45 12.85
C HIS A 15 -5.56 -16.54 13.84
N ALA A 16 -6.74 -17.14 13.61
CA ALA A 16 -7.23 -18.26 14.41
C ALA A 16 -6.31 -19.50 14.31
N SER A 17 -5.83 -19.81 13.11
CA SER A 17 -4.88 -20.91 12.88
C SER A 17 -3.56 -20.70 13.64
N LEU A 18 -2.99 -19.50 13.58
CA LEU A 18 -1.77 -19.14 14.31
C LEU A 18 -1.98 -19.19 15.84
N LEU A 19 -3.13 -18.75 16.35
CA LEU A 19 -3.46 -18.88 17.77
C LEU A 19 -3.59 -20.36 18.21
N ALA A 20 -4.20 -21.20 17.37
CA ALA A 20 -4.30 -22.64 17.63
C ALA A 20 -2.91 -23.30 17.63
N GLN A 21 -2.05 -22.95 16.67
CA GLN A 21 -0.67 -23.42 16.61
C GLN A 21 0.13 -22.97 17.85
N ARG A 22 0.03 -21.69 18.23
CA ARG A 22 0.67 -21.15 19.45
C ARG A 22 0.31 -21.94 20.69
N SER A 23 -0.93 -22.41 20.77
CA SER A 23 -1.46 -23.13 21.93
C SER A 23 -1.04 -24.60 21.99
N SER A 24 -0.55 -25.17 20.88
CA SER A 24 -0.18 -26.59 20.76
C SER A 24 1.33 -26.86 20.77
N VAL A 25 2.16 -25.84 20.49
CA VAL A 25 3.63 -25.98 20.47
C VAL A 25 4.27 -25.67 21.83
N GLN A 26 5.28 -26.45 22.20
CA GLN A 26 6.07 -26.26 23.43
C GLN A 26 7.45 -25.64 23.16
N SER A 27 7.90 -25.62 21.90
CA SER A 27 9.20 -25.03 21.53
C SER A 27 9.14 -23.51 21.60
N GLU A 28 10.01 -22.91 22.42
CA GLU A 28 10.12 -21.46 22.58
C GLU A 28 10.37 -20.76 21.25
N GLN A 29 11.24 -21.33 20.40
CA GLN A 29 11.55 -20.78 19.09
C GLN A 29 10.31 -20.72 18.18
N VAL A 30 9.48 -21.76 18.20
CA VAL A 30 8.25 -21.80 17.39
C VAL A 30 7.21 -20.83 17.96
N ILE A 31 7.07 -20.74 19.28
CA ILE A 31 6.18 -19.78 19.94
C ILE A 31 6.57 -18.35 19.56
N HIS A 32 7.87 -18.00 19.59
CA HIS A 32 8.36 -16.68 19.18
C HIS A 32 8.06 -16.39 17.70
N ALA A 33 8.29 -17.35 16.80
CA ALA A 33 7.98 -17.18 15.38
C ALA A 33 6.47 -16.95 15.14
N VAL A 34 5.61 -17.71 15.81
CA VAL A 34 4.15 -17.56 15.71
C VAL A 34 3.68 -16.23 16.29
N ASN A 35 4.21 -15.79 17.44
CA ASN A 35 3.88 -14.48 18.00
C ASN A 35 4.29 -13.33 17.07
N ARG A 36 5.46 -13.43 16.43
CA ARG A 36 5.91 -12.44 15.44
C ARG A 36 5.01 -12.44 14.20
N ALA A 37 4.55 -13.60 13.76
CA ALA A 37 3.59 -13.70 12.65
C ALA A 37 2.25 -13.07 13.01
N LEU A 38 1.70 -13.38 14.20
CA LEU A 38 0.47 -12.73 14.70
C LEU A 38 0.61 -11.21 14.70
N LEU A 39 1.69 -10.69 15.29
CA LEU A 39 1.95 -9.24 15.33
C LEU A 39 2.10 -8.64 13.93
N ALA A 40 2.78 -9.32 13.00
CA ALA A 40 2.93 -8.84 11.63
C ALA A 40 1.58 -8.76 10.90
N GLY A 41 0.68 -9.73 11.12
CA GLY A 41 -0.69 -9.72 10.62
C GLY A 41 -1.52 -8.57 11.19
N GLU A 42 -1.37 -8.29 12.49
CA GLU A 42 -2.03 -7.16 13.16
C GLU A 42 -1.53 -5.82 12.62
N MET A 43 -0.22 -5.66 12.43
CA MET A 43 0.41 -4.46 11.89
C MET A 43 -0.13 -4.08 10.52
N VAL A 44 -0.16 -5.04 9.60
CA VAL A 44 -0.60 -4.80 8.23
C VAL A 44 -2.11 -4.57 8.15
N SER A 45 -2.89 -5.25 8.99
CA SER A 45 -4.35 -5.07 9.08
C SER A 45 -4.73 -3.70 9.63
N ALA A 46 -4.06 -3.25 10.70
CA ALA A 46 -4.21 -1.92 11.24
C ALA A 46 -3.84 -0.83 10.21
N ALA A 47 -2.75 -1.01 9.46
CA ALA A 47 -2.37 -0.07 8.41
C ALA A 47 -3.43 -0.01 7.29
N PHE A 48 -4.02 -1.15 6.95
CA PHE A 48 -5.09 -1.21 5.94
C PHE A 48 -6.41 -0.61 6.44
N TYR A 49 -6.68 -0.73 7.75
CA TYR A 49 -7.80 -0.03 8.39
C TYR A 49 -7.66 1.49 8.24
N ASP A 50 -6.49 2.06 8.52
CA ASP A 50 -6.22 3.49 8.31
C ASP A 50 -6.41 3.90 6.85
N LEU A 51 -5.92 3.08 5.93
CA LEU A 51 -6.11 3.32 4.51
C LEU A 51 -7.60 3.27 4.10
N THR A 52 -8.39 2.43 4.76
CA THR A 52 -9.84 2.33 4.55
C THR A 52 -10.56 3.58 5.05
N LEU A 53 -10.17 4.11 6.22
CA LEU A 53 -10.70 5.39 6.70
C LEU A 53 -10.40 6.53 5.71
N LEU A 54 -9.16 6.56 5.18
CA LEU A 54 -8.78 7.54 4.18
C LEU A 54 -9.60 7.39 2.89
N LYS A 55 -9.83 6.15 2.42
CA LYS A 55 -10.71 5.87 1.27
C LYS A 55 -12.12 6.43 1.49
N LEU A 56 -12.72 6.19 2.66
CA LEU A 56 -14.06 6.71 2.97
C LEU A 56 -14.08 8.25 2.95
N LEU A 57 -13.05 8.89 3.51
CA LEU A 57 -12.90 10.35 3.45
C LEU A 57 -12.75 10.86 2.02
N GLN A 58 -11.96 10.19 1.19
CA GLN A 58 -11.81 10.54 -0.23
C GLN A 58 -13.13 10.40 -0.99
N GLN A 59 -13.83 9.27 -0.83
CA GLN A 59 -15.12 9.04 -1.49
C GLN A 59 -16.13 10.15 -1.18
N ARG A 60 -16.21 10.59 0.09
CA ARG A 60 -17.07 11.72 0.48
C ARG A 60 -16.71 13.02 -0.24
N LYS A 61 -15.43 13.27 -0.50
CA LYS A 61 -14.94 14.48 -1.20
C LYS A 61 -15.08 14.40 -2.73
N THR A 62 -15.11 13.20 -3.31
CA THR A 62 -15.02 13.01 -4.77
C THR A 62 -16.33 12.61 -5.42
N LEU A 63 -17.19 11.84 -4.74
CA LEU A 63 -18.48 11.40 -5.30
C LEU A 63 -19.34 12.54 -5.85
N PRO A 64 -19.45 13.71 -5.19
CA PRO A 64 -20.22 14.83 -5.73
C PRO A 64 -19.68 15.43 -7.03
N LYS A 65 -18.44 15.09 -7.40
CA LYS A 65 -17.71 15.66 -8.55
C LYS A 65 -17.53 14.66 -9.71
N LEU A 66 -18.01 13.43 -9.57
CA LEU A 66 -17.88 12.36 -10.55
C LEU A 66 -19.14 12.28 -11.41
N SER A 67 -19.16 12.99 -12.55
CA SER A 67 -20.14 12.77 -13.63
C SER A 67 -19.63 11.70 -14.62
N PRO A 68 -20.50 11.14 -15.47
CA PRO A 68 -20.06 10.24 -16.55
C PRO A 68 -19.00 10.87 -17.46
N ASP A 69 -19.14 12.15 -17.81
CA ASP A 69 -18.17 12.86 -18.65
C ASP A 69 -16.83 13.02 -17.93
N ALA A 70 -16.85 13.40 -16.65
CA ALA A 70 -15.65 13.48 -15.84
C ALA A 70 -14.95 12.11 -15.74
N GLN A 71 -15.71 11.01 -15.68
CA GLN A 71 -15.15 9.67 -15.63
C GLN A 71 -14.51 9.26 -16.95
N ALA A 72 -15.15 9.54 -18.08
CA ALA A 72 -14.58 9.29 -19.41
C ALA A 72 -13.28 10.10 -19.62
N GLU A 73 -13.25 11.35 -19.16
CA GLU A 73 -12.08 12.21 -19.26
C GLU A 73 -10.91 11.75 -18.34
N ILE A 74 -11.22 11.26 -17.13
CA ILE A 74 -10.24 10.62 -16.26
C ILE A 74 -9.62 9.38 -16.94
N GLU A 75 -10.45 8.56 -17.58
CA GLU A 75 -9.98 7.35 -18.28
C GLU A 75 -9.09 7.72 -19.46
N ALA A 76 -9.52 8.68 -20.30
CA ALA A 76 -8.72 9.18 -21.42
C ALA A 76 -7.35 9.73 -20.98
N PHE A 77 -7.29 10.45 -19.86
CA PHE A 77 -6.02 10.91 -19.31
C PHE A 77 -5.13 9.74 -18.85
N ILE A 78 -5.71 8.75 -18.16
CA ILE A 78 -4.96 7.58 -17.69
C ILE A 78 -4.43 6.75 -18.87
N ASP A 79 -5.17 6.67 -19.96
CA ASP A 79 -4.74 5.99 -21.17
C ASP A 79 -3.54 6.69 -21.83
N GLN A 80 -3.51 8.02 -21.85
CA GLN A 80 -2.34 8.79 -22.30
C GLN A 80 -1.16 8.71 -21.32
N LEU A 81 -1.44 8.57 -20.04
CA LEU A 81 -0.41 8.43 -19.00
C LEU A 81 0.29 7.07 -19.05
N THR A 82 -0.46 6.00 -19.33
CA THR A 82 0.00 4.61 -19.23
C THR A 82 1.28 4.34 -20.04
N PRO A 83 1.40 4.78 -21.31
CA PRO A 83 2.63 4.63 -22.11
C PRO A 83 3.86 5.36 -21.55
N LEU A 84 3.67 6.38 -20.71
CA LEU A 84 4.78 7.09 -20.07
C LEU A 84 5.33 6.34 -18.86
N MET A 85 4.54 5.44 -18.27
CA MET A 85 4.91 4.74 -17.05
C MET A 85 5.94 3.65 -17.36
N PRO A 86 7.09 3.65 -16.68
CA PRO A 86 8.16 2.73 -17.00
C PRO A 86 7.78 1.30 -16.61
N GLU A 87 8.09 0.35 -17.49
CA GLU A 87 7.90 -1.07 -17.22
C GLU A 87 8.96 -1.65 -16.27
N LYS A 88 10.07 -0.95 -16.04
CA LYS A 88 11.10 -1.35 -15.08
C LYS A 88 11.31 -0.20 -14.10
N PRO A 89 11.83 -0.47 -12.88
CA PRO A 89 12.37 0.62 -12.08
C PRO A 89 13.37 1.41 -12.89
N ILE A 90 13.30 2.72 -12.74
CA ILE A 90 14.17 3.65 -13.43
C ILE A 90 15.15 4.25 -12.42
N ASP A 91 16.29 4.75 -12.88
CA ASP A 91 17.17 5.50 -11.98
C ASP A 91 16.53 6.85 -11.60
N GLU A 92 17.15 7.53 -10.65
CA GLU A 92 16.71 8.85 -10.16
C GLU A 92 16.60 9.89 -11.29
N GLY A 93 17.60 10.00 -12.17
CA GLY A 93 17.59 10.96 -13.26
C GLY A 93 16.52 10.66 -14.34
N GLN A 94 16.17 9.39 -14.52
CA GLN A 94 15.04 8.98 -15.35
C GLN A 94 13.70 9.30 -14.69
N PHE A 95 13.61 9.26 -13.36
CA PHE A 95 12.40 9.62 -12.63
C PHE A 95 12.09 11.12 -12.76
N ASP A 96 13.09 11.99 -12.68
CA ASP A 96 12.90 13.44 -12.89
C ASP A 96 12.37 13.73 -14.31
N LYS A 97 12.92 13.03 -15.32
CA LYS A 97 12.42 13.10 -16.70
C LYS A 97 10.98 12.62 -16.82
N LEU A 98 10.61 11.56 -16.10
CA LEU A 98 9.24 11.06 -16.05
C LEU A 98 8.30 12.11 -15.45
N GLN A 99 8.68 12.70 -14.33
CA GLN A 99 7.92 13.74 -13.64
C GLN A 99 7.69 14.95 -14.54
N HIS A 100 8.72 15.38 -15.28
CA HIS A 100 8.59 16.46 -16.27
C HIS A 100 7.63 16.10 -17.42
N LYS A 101 7.71 14.87 -17.95
CA LYS A 101 6.79 14.38 -19.00
C LYS A 101 5.35 14.35 -18.51
N VAL A 102 5.11 13.86 -17.29
CA VAL A 102 3.79 13.78 -16.67
C VAL A 102 3.24 15.17 -16.39
N ALA A 103 4.04 16.10 -15.88
CA ALA A 103 3.65 17.49 -15.66
C ALA A 103 3.26 18.18 -16.98
N LYS A 104 4.04 17.94 -18.05
CA LYS A 104 3.75 18.47 -19.39
C LYS A 104 2.45 17.88 -19.97
N LEU A 105 2.22 16.58 -19.79
CA LEU A 105 0.96 15.93 -20.18
C LEU A 105 -0.22 16.55 -19.43
N SER A 106 -0.12 16.66 -18.10
CA SER A 106 -1.18 17.23 -17.26
C SER A 106 -1.53 18.68 -17.61
N LYS A 107 -0.55 19.48 -18.04
CA LYS A 107 -0.77 20.88 -18.46
C LYS A 107 -1.38 21.02 -19.85
N ARG A 108 -1.14 20.06 -20.74
CA ARG A 108 -1.60 20.09 -22.15
C ARG A 108 -2.90 19.35 -22.38
N PHE A 109 -3.30 18.49 -21.45
CA PHE A 109 -4.56 17.79 -21.52
C PHE A 109 -5.73 18.77 -21.43
N ASP A 110 -6.71 18.62 -22.31
CA ASP A 110 -7.85 19.51 -22.43
C ASP A 110 -8.90 19.19 -21.36
N TRP A 111 -8.71 19.74 -20.16
CA TRP A 111 -9.62 19.48 -19.04
C TRP A 111 -10.93 20.25 -19.22
N GLN A 112 -12.06 19.54 -19.28
CA GLN A 112 -13.39 20.15 -19.44
C GLN A 112 -14.34 19.80 -18.28
N HIS A 113 -14.34 18.53 -17.87
CA HIS A 113 -15.22 17.97 -16.84
C HIS A 113 -14.45 17.36 -15.67
N ALA A 114 -13.17 17.00 -15.87
CA ALA A 114 -12.33 16.40 -14.85
C ALA A 114 -11.23 17.36 -14.35
N SER A 115 -10.35 16.84 -13.49
CA SER A 115 -9.17 17.56 -13.03
C SER A 115 -8.07 16.59 -12.63
N PRO A 116 -6.80 17.05 -12.54
CA PRO A 116 -5.72 16.24 -12.00
C PRO A 116 -6.01 15.69 -10.60
N ALA A 117 -6.76 16.42 -9.77
CA ALA A 117 -7.17 15.95 -8.46
C ALA A 117 -8.10 14.73 -8.55
N LEU A 118 -9.06 14.72 -9.47
CA LEU A 118 -9.95 13.57 -9.69
C LEU A 118 -9.19 12.35 -10.24
N VAL A 119 -8.21 12.55 -11.13
CA VAL A 119 -7.32 11.48 -11.58
C VAL A 119 -6.51 10.88 -10.43
N LYS A 120 -5.92 11.73 -9.57
CA LYS A 120 -5.18 11.27 -8.37
C LYS A 120 -6.08 10.40 -7.48
N ASN A 121 -7.35 10.78 -7.31
CA ASN A 121 -8.32 9.99 -6.55
C ASN A 121 -8.69 8.67 -7.23
N ALA A 122 -8.90 8.67 -8.55
CA ALA A 122 -9.17 7.43 -9.30
C ALA A 122 -7.98 6.44 -9.18
N LEU A 123 -6.76 6.96 -9.27
CA LEU A 123 -5.55 6.16 -9.07
C LEU A 123 -5.37 5.70 -7.63
N PHE A 124 -5.79 6.51 -6.65
CA PHE A 124 -5.83 6.09 -5.26
C PHE A 124 -6.75 4.88 -5.10
N LEU A 125 -7.98 4.94 -5.59
CA LEU A 125 -8.96 3.84 -5.48
C LEU A 125 -8.45 2.56 -6.16
N ARG A 126 -7.85 2.69 -7.35
CA ARG A 126 -7.22 1.55 -8.05
C ARG A 126 -6.06 0.96 -7.24
N THR A 127 -5.33 1.76 -6.48
CA THR A 127 -4.20 1.30 -5.66
C THR A 127 -4.69 0.69 -4.34
N TYR A 128 -5.71 1.27 -3.71
CA TYR A 128 -6.43 0.68 -2.58
C TYR A 128 -6.93 -0.73 -2.89
N GLN A 129 -7.63 -0.91 -4.02
CA GLN A 129 -8.16 -2.22 -4.43
C GLN A 129 -7.06 -3.26 -4.62
N ARG A 130 -5.90 -2.84 -5.11
CA ARG A 130 -4.74 -3.73 -5.26
C ARG A 130 -4.11 -4.10 -3.94
N TRP A 131 -4.06 -3.16 -2.98
CA TRP A 131 -3.66 -3.49 -1.62
C TRP A 131 -4.62 -4.49 -1.00
N GLN A 132 -5.93 -4.29 -1.15
CA GLN A 132 -6.94 -5.26 -0.70
C GLN A 132 -6.69 -6.66 -1.25
N GLN A 133 -6.52 -6.79 -2.58
CA GLN A 133 -6.21 -8.07 -3.23
C GLN A 133 -4.86 -8.66 -2.78
N THR A 134 -3.88 -7.80 -2.51
CA THR A 134 -2.54 -8.21 -2.04
C THR A 134 -2.63 -8.77 -0.63
N LEU A 135 -3.42 -8.16 0.25
CA LEU A 135 -3.62 -8.64 1.61
C LEU A 135 -4.44 -9.91 1.66
N GLU A 136 -5.46 -10.04 0.80
CA GLU A 136 -6.18 -11.30 0.68
C GLU A 136 -5.25 -12.44 0.27
N ALA A 137 -4.34 -12.19 -0.68
CA ALA A 137 -3.31 -13.16 -1.05
C ALA A 137 -2.32 -13.42 0.10
N LEU A 138 -1.90 -12.39 0.83
CA LEU A 138 -0.99 -12.51 1.98
C LEU A 138 -1.59 -13.40 3.09
N PHE A 139 -2.87 -13.22 3.40
CA PHE A 139 -3.54 -13.96 4.47
C PHE A 139 -4.02 -15.35 4.04
N SER A 140 -4.34 -15.54 2.77
CA SER A 140 -4.75 -16.85 2.23
C SER A 140 -3.56 -17.73 1.83
N ALA A 141 -2.36 -17.16 1.74
CA ALA A 141 -1.21 -17.84 1.16
C ALA A 141 -0.72 -19.01 2.01
N GLN A 142 -0.87 -20.22 1.45
CA GLN A 142 0.12 -21.28 1.64
C GLN A 142 1.39 -21.03 0.81
N ASP A 143 1.31 -20.12 -0.18
CA ASP A 143 2.38 -19.72 -1.10
C ASP A 143 2.78 -18.25 -0.88
N THR A 144 3.81 -18.04 -0.07
CA THR A 144 4.35 -16.71 0.24
C THR A 144 4.96 -16.02 -0.98
N GLN A 145 5.31 -16.77 -2.03
CA GLN A 145 5.86 -16.21 -3.27
C GLN A 145 4.80 -15.43 -4.05
N LEU A 146 3.54 -15.88 -3.99
CA LEU A 146 2.42 -15.12 -4.54
C LEU A 146 2.24 -13.79 -3.80
N ALA A 147 2.36 -13.79 -2.47
CA ALA A 147 2.25 -12.57 -1.67
C ALA A 147 3.33 -11.55 -2.05
N PHE A 148 4.61 -11.97 -2.11
CA PHE A 148 5.70 -11.09 -2.58
C PHE A 148 5.48 -10.60 -4.01
N THR A 149 4.97 -11.45 -4.91
CA THR A 149 4.66 -11.06 -6.29
C THR A 149 3.62 -9.96 -6.33
N ARG A 150 2.56 -10.07 -5.53
CA ARG A 150 1.50 -9.05 -5.43
C ARG A 150 2.03 -7.76 -4.81
N VAL A 151 2.76 -7.82 -3.69
CA VAL A 151 3.40 -6.65 -3.05
C VAL A 151 4.30 -5.91 -4.04
N LYS A 152 5.20 -6.65 -4.73
CA LYS A 152 6.09 -6.11 -5.77
C LYS A 152 5.32 -5.40 -6.88
N GLN A 153 4.21 -5.99 -7.35
CA GLN A 153 3.38 -5.38 -8.40
C GLN A 153 2.74 -4.08 -7.94
N VAL A 154 2.24 -4.02 -6.71
CA VAL A 154 1.66 -2.78 -6.15
C VAL A 154 2.73 -1.72 -6.00
N LEU A 155 3.85 -2.02 -5.34
CA LEU A 155 4.95 -1.07 -5.14
C LEU A 155 5.49 -0.52 -6.47
N LYS A 156 5.72 -1.39 -7.46
CA LYS A 156 6.18 -0.98 -8.79
C LYS A 156 5.21 -0.02 -9.47
N LYS A 157 3.91 -0.34 -9.48
CA LYS A 157 2.92 0.52 -10.13
C LYS A 157 2.68 1.82 -9.35
N SER A 158 2.81 1.81 -8.03
CA SER A 158 2.79 3.02 -7.21
C SER A 158 3.99 3.92 -7.50
N SER A 159 5.20 3.36 -7.62
CA SER A 159 6.44 4.10 -7.87
C SER A 159 6.42 4.91 -9.18
N GLY A 160 5.83 4.37 -10.26
CA GLY A 160 5.66 5.14 -11.49
C GLY A 160 4.63 6.27 -11.35
N ARG A 161 3.56 6.01 -10.59
CA ARG A 161 2.41 6.92 -10.47
C ARG A 161 2.66 8.09 -9.53
N VAL A 162 3.64 8.02 -8.63
CA VAL A 162 3.97 9.17 -7.77
C VAL A 162 4.44 10.37 -8.57
N ALA A 163 4.95 10.18 -9.79
CA ALA A 163 5.27 11.27 -10.73
C ALA A 163 4.09 12.20 -11.04
N LEU A 164 2.84 11.76 -10.83
CA LEU A 164 1.64 12.61 -10.97
C LEU A 164 1.43 13.58 -9.83
N LEU A 165 2.09 13.37 -8.70
CA LEU A 165 1.81 14.11 -7.47
C LEU A 165 2.58 15.44 -7.39
N GLY A 166 3.54 15.69 -8.28
CA GLY A 166 4.42 16.86 -8.26
C GLY A 166 5.85 16.43 -7.93
N GLU A 167 6.59 17.27 -7.20
CA GLU A 167 7.94 16.98 -6.72
C GLU A 167 7.91 15.88 -5.65
N THR A 168 8.19 14.64 -6.06
CA THR A 168 8.00 13.42 -5.27
C THR A 168 9.23 12.54 -5.21
N HIS A 169 10.41 13.15 -5.34
CA HIS A 169 11.67 12.42 -5.46
C HIS A 169 11.92 11.52 -4.23
N GLU A 170 11.80 12.06 -3.02
CA GLU A 170 11.99 11.27 -1.80
C GLU A 170 11.00 10.10 -1.67
N LEU A 171 9.73 10.34 -2.01
CA LEU A 171 8.70 9.30 -2.01
C LEU A 171 9.03 8.19 -3.02
N TYR A 172 9.59 8.55 -4.17
CA TYR A 172 10.07 7.58 -5.15
C TYR A 172 11.19 6.72 -4.57
N CYS A 173 12.19 7.33 -3.93
CA CYS A 173 13.30 6.61 -3.31
C CYS A 173 12.82 5.61 -2.25
N VAL A 174 11.91 6.03 -1.35
CA VAL A 174 11.32 5.14 -0.34
C VAL A 174 10.60 3.94 -0.98
N LEU A 175 9.85 4.17 -2.07
CA LEU A 175 9.17 3.08 -2.77
C LEU A 175 10.14 2.15 -3.51
N GLN A 176 11.26 2.68 -4.03
CA GLN A 176 12.31 1.87 -4.64
C GLN A 176 13.05 1.01 -3.61
N GLU A 177 13.36 1.54 -2.44
CA GLU A 177 13.93 0.79 -1.33
C GLU A 177 13.02 -0.37 -0.91
N LEU A 178 11.72 -0.10 -0.75
CA LEU A 178 10.73 -1.14 -0.45
C LEU A 178 10.65 -2.19 -1.57
N LEU A 179 10.73 -1.77 -2.83
CA LEU A 179 10.72 -2.68 -3.97
C LEU A 179 11.98 -3.54 -4.04
N ALA A 180 13.16 -2.97 -3.74
CA ALA A 180 14.42 -3.69 -3.67
C ALA A 180 14.40 -4.72 -2.55
N ASN A 181 13.97 -4.32 -1.34
CA ASN A 181 13.81 -5.21 -0.20
C ASN A 181 12.82 -6.35 -0.51
N CYS A 182 11.68 -6.03 -1.16
CA CYS A 182 10.71 -7.03 -1.60
C CYS A 182 11.33 -8.07 -2.56
N ARG A 183 12.24 -7.66 -3.45
CA ARG A 183 12.92 -8.59 -4.38
C ARG A 183 13.91 -9.47 -3.66
N GLU A 184 14.69 -8.88 -2.75
CA GLU A 184 15.68 -9.60 -1.94
C GLU A 184 15.00 -10.68 -1.09
N LYS A 185 13.94 -10.32 -0.35
CA LYS A 185 13.19 -11.27 0.48
C LYS A 185 12.46 -12.33 -0.36
N ALA A 186 11.90 -11.96 -1.50
CA ALA A 186 11.28 -12.93 -2.41
C ALA A 186 12.29 -13.88 -3.09
N ALA A 187 13.56 -13.49 -3.19
CA ALA A 187 14.62 -14.37 -3.67
C ALA A 187 15.03 -15.34 -2.55
N ALA A 188 15.28 -14.83 -1.34
CA ALA A 188 15.63 -15.63 -0.18
C ALA A 188 14.54 -16.64 0.23
N SER A 189 13.26 -16.26 0.06
CA SER A 189 12.10 -17.12 0.35
C SER A 189 12.07 -18.41 -0.48
N ARG A 190 12.58 -18.39 -1.72
CA ARG A 190 12.58 -19.58 -2.60
C ARG A 190 13.37 -20.75 -2.03
N ASP A 191 14.40 -20.42 -1.25
CA ASP A 191 15.33 -21.38 -0.66
C ASP A 191 15.05 -21.60 0.84
N ASN A 192 14.02 -20.95 1.39
CA ASN A 192 13.69 -20.97 2.81
C ASN A 192 12.51 -21.92 3.10
N PRO A 193 12.70 -22.98 3.93
CA PRO A 193 11.58 -23.82 4.35
C PRO A 193 10.67 -23.14 5.38
N ASP A 194 11.11 -22.07 6.05
CA ASP A 194 10.33 -21.37 7.09
C ASP A 194 9.35 -20.34 6.50
N ARG A 195 8.11 -20.79 6.30
CA ARG A 195 7.00 -19.98 5.78
C ARG A 195 6.62 -18.81 6.69
N LEU A 196 6.83 -18.91 8.01
CA LEU A 196 6.46 -17.83 8.94
C LEU A 196 7.40 -16.63 8.79
N THR A 197 8.70 -16.88 8.63
CA THR A 197 9.68 -15.82 8.39
C THR A 197 9.36 -15.04 7.11
N ASP A 198 9.00 -15.75 6.04
CA ASP A 198 8.65 -15.12 4.77
C ASP A 198 7.34 -14.31 4.86
N TYR A 199 6.35 -14.85 5.58
CA TYR A 199 5.09 -14.14 5.85
C TYR A 199 5.32 -12.85 6.63
N ILE A 200 6.13 -12.90 7.69
CA ILE A 200 6.49 -11.73 8.50
C ILE A 200 7.15 -10.67 7.62
N ALA A 201 8.09 -11.06 6.75
CA ALA A 201 8.75 -10.14 5.85
C ALA A 201 7.79 -9.52 4.82
N ALA A 202 6.92 -10.32 4.21
CA ALA A 202 5.93 -9.82 3.26
C ALA A 202 4.92 -8.86 3.94
N ALA A 203 4.48 -9.17 5.15
CA ALA A 203 3.58 -8.34 5.95
C ALA A 203 4.24 -7.01 6.37
N ASP A 204 5.51 -7.01 6.78
CA ASP A 204 6.25 -5.77 7.10
C ASP A 204 6.35 -4.84 5.88
N ILE A 205 6.76 -5.38 4.73
CA ILE A 205 6.89 -4.61 3.49
C ILE A 205 5.52 -4.06 3.06
N ALA A 206 4.46 -4.87 3.16
CA ALA A 206 3.11 -4.43 2.88
C ALA A 206 2.66 -3.31 3.83
N THR A 207 2.93 -3.45 5.13
CA THR A 207 2.62 -2.43 6.16
C THR A 207 3.28 -1.09 5.80
N ARG A 208 4.59 -1.10 5.55
CA ARG A 208 5.35 0.12 5.19
C ARG A 208 4.85 0.72 3.88
N GLY A 209 4.55 -0.12 2.89
CA GLY A 209 3.98 0.32 1.60
C GLY A 209 2.61 0.97 1.75
N ILE A 210 1.73 0.40 2.58
CA ILE A 210 0.39 0.94 2.87
C ILE A 210 0.50 2.27 3.60
N ILE A 211 1.32 2.37 4.65
CA ILE A 211 1.52 3.62 5.40
C ILE A 211 2.09 4.71 4.50
N THR A 212 3.09 4.38 3.68
CA THR A 212 3.71 5.33 2.72
C THR A 212 2.67 5.86 1.74
N PHE A 213 1.86 4.97 1.18
CA PHE A 213 0.79 5.33 0.26
C PHE A 213 -0.32 6.14 0.93
N GLY A 214 -0.79 5.71 2.11
CA GLY A 214 -1.83 6.39 2.87
C GLY A 214 -1.41 7.79 3.31
N ALA A 215 -0.18 7.94 3.81
CA ALA A 215 0.37 9.23 4.21
C ALA A 215 0.48 10.22 3.03
N THR A 216 0.92 9.72 1.87
CA THR A 216 0.98 10.49 0.64
C THR A 216 -0.41 10.91 0.18
N ALA A 217 -1.35 9.96 0.15
CA ALA A 217 -2.71 10.24 -0.30
C ALA A 217 -3.45 11.22 0.61
N GLU A 218 -3.18 11.17 1.92
CA GLU A 218 -3.75 12.10 2.88
C GLU A 218 -3.21 13.53 2.71
N THR A 219 -1.90 13.70 2.53
CA THR A 219 -1.30 15.03 2.30
C THR A 219 -1.85 15.66 1.03
N VAL A 220 -1.94 14.88 -0.05
CA VAL A 220 -2.61 15.30 -1.30
C VAL A 220 -4.07 15.72 -1.06
N LEU A 221 -4.81 14.96 -0.24
CA LEU A 221 -6.22 15.24 0.04
C LEU A 221 -6.43 16.49 0.91
N ARG A 222 -5.45 16.81 1.75
CA ARG A 222 -5.48 17.96 2.67
C ARG A 222 -4.76 19.20 2.11
N GLY A 223 -4.09 19.09 0.96
CA GLY A 223 -3.33 20.18 0.36
C GLY A 223 -2.07 20.54 1.15
N HIS A 224 -1.43 19.54 1.78
CA HIS A 224 -0.16 19.70 2.48
C HIS A 224 1.00 19.20 1.64
N ASP A 225 2.21 19.61 2.02
CA ASP A 225 3.44 19.09 1.43
C ASP A 225 3.53 17.57 1.60
N LEU A 226 4.13 16.92 0.62
CA LEU A 226 4.34 15.48 0.65
C LEU A 226 5.26 15.10 1.82
N PRO A 227 5.05 13.92 2.43
CA PRO A 227 5.85 13.51 3.56
C PRO A 227 7.26 13.14 3.08
N ASP A 228 8.25 13.76 3.72
CA ASP A 228 9.66 13.37 3.60
C ASP A 228 9.93 12.01 4.27
N SER A 229 11.13 11.46 4.01
CA SER A 229 11.57 10.19 4.59
C SER A 229 11.50 10.15 6.12
N ALA A 230 11.78 11.28 6.79
CA ALA A 230 11.76 11.35 8.25
C ALA A 230 10.32 11.30 8.81
N LYS A 231 9.38 12.00 8.18
CA LYS A 231 7.95 11.95 8.50
C LYS A 231 7.38 10.56 8.26
N LEU A 232 7.74 9.91 7.14
CA LEU A 232 7.33 8.54 6.85
C LEU A 232 7.86 7.56 7.90
N ALA A 233 9.15 7.63 8.25
CA ALA A 233 9.75 6.79 9.27
C ALA A 233 9.10 7.01 10.65
N LYS A 234 8.81 8.27 11.02
CA LYS A 234 8.08 8.59 12.25
C LYS A 234 6.69 7.97 12.26
N ARG A 235 5.94 8.06 11.15
CA ARG A 235 4.61 7.46 11.01
C ARG A 235 4.65 5.94 11.15
N ILE A 236 5.60 5.28 10.49
CA ILE A 236 5.77 3.83 10.59
C ILE A 236 6.04 3.42 12.05
N ARG A 237 6.92 4.15 12.76
CA ARG A 237 7.19 3.88 14.18
C ARG A 237 5.96 4.10 15.06
N GLN A 238 5.25 5.22 14.87
CA GLN A 238 4.03 5.52 15.64
C GLN A 238 2.95 4.44 15.43
N HIS A 239 2.76 4.01 14.19
CA HIS A 239 1.88 2.90 13.86
C HIS A 239 2.29 1.63 14.63
N GLN A 240 3.56 1.25 14.53
CA GLN A 240 4.08 0.06 15.20
C GLN A 240 3.88 0.11 16.71
N THR A 241 4.24 1.22 17.36
CA THR A 241 4.04 1.42 18.79
C THR A 241 2.57 1.28 19.16
N SER A 242 1.66 1.92 18.44
CA SER A 242 0.23 1.84 18.75
C SER A 242 -0.38 0.44 18.59
N VAL A 243 0.15 -0.36 17.65
CA VAL A 243 -0.29 -1.75 17.47
C VAL A 243 0.24 -2.63 18.61
N ILE A 244 1.53 -2.49 18.95
CA ILE A 244 2.17 -3.23 20.05
C ILE A 244 1.48 -2.94 21.38
N GLU A 245 1.18 -1.66 21.65
CA GLU A 245 0.54 -1.20 22.87
C GLU A 245 -0.98 -1.41 22.88
N ARG A 246 -1.56 -1.98 21.80
CA ARG A 246 -3.00 -2.19 21.63
C ARG A 246 -3.84 -0.91 21.72
N THR A 247 -3.25 0.25 21.44
CA THR A 247 -3.93 1.56 21.43
C THR A 247 -4.46 1.96 20.06
N HIS A 248 -4.11 1.23 19.01
CA HIS A 248 -4.56 1.52 17.64
C HIS A 248 -6.10 1.36 17.50
N PRO A 249 -6.82 2.32 16.87
CA PRO A 249 -8.30 2.30 16.77
C PRO A 249 -8.89 1.05 16.11
N TRP A 250 -8.11 0.38 15.26
CA TRP A 250 -8.47 -0.91 14.65
C TRP A 250 -8.91 -1.97 15.68
N PHE A 251 -8.28 -2.01 16.87
CA PHE A 251 -8.67 -2.98 17.91
C PHE A 251 -10.05 -2.72 18.51
N SER A 252 -10.53 -1.48 18.48
CA SER A 252 -11.88 -1.13 18.92
C SER A 252 -12.94 -1.37 17.85
N ALA A 253 -12.52 -1.65 16.61
CA ALA A 253 -13.41 -1.92 15.48
C ALA A 253 -13.53 -3.42 15.13
N MET A 254 -12.75 -4.28 15.80
CA MET A 254 -12.86 -5.73 15.78
C MET A 254 -13.88 -6.22 16.79
#